data_AF-A0A437NTL4-F1
#
_entry.id   AF-A0A437NTL4-F1
#
_cell.length_a   1.000
_cell.length_b   1.000
_cell.length_c   1.000
_cell.angle_alpha   90.00
_cell.angle_beta   90.00
_cell.angle_gamma   90.00
#
_symmetry.space_group_name_H-M   'P 1'
#
loop_
_entity.id
_entity.type
_entity.pdbx_description
1 polymer ?
#
loop_
_entity_poly.entity_id
_entity_poly.type
_entity_poly.pdbx_seq_one_letter_code
_entity_poly.pdbx_strand_id
1 'polypeptide(L)'
;MKTIIDGVTFSASTRALNFSAVAGFDPRRLLAVFNLTRAALLYAPATPGVGYTAFNAVSGVLTLAADTTGHANADTLVVMYDKPGGDASDSKLDELRALLAGVLSVRPPGDQDPVFDHANGVKATINASALLLTVPPGCKYLRISAEGDIVVNTAGGPAVDDGKSVRVVAGLAEVIPVVAGQGVFVLSLTASPIVVRATPLKARA
;
A
#
# COMPACT_ATOMS: atom_id res chain seq x y z
N MET A 1 14.44 2.54 -25.52
CA MET A 1 13.07 2.20 -25.96
C MET A 1 12.67 3.20 -27.02
N LYS A 2 12.16 2.74 -28.17
CA LYS A 2 11.70 3.64 -29.24
C LYS A 2 10.43 4.36 -28.78
N THR A 3 10.44 5.69 -28.80
CA THR A 3 9.28 6.51 -28.46
C THR A 3 9.13 7.66 -29.45
N ILE A 4 7.91 8.13 -29.59
CA ILE A 4 7.63 9.44 -30.15
C ILE A 4 7.85 10.46 -29.04
N ILE A 5 8.52 11.57 -29.32
CA ILE A 5 8.74 12.65 -28.36
C ILE A 5 8.05 13.93 -28.82
N ASP A 6 7.43 14.61 -27.86
CA ASP A 6 6.77 15.90 -28.05
C ASP A 6 7.67 17.04 -27.53
N GLY A 7 7.23 18.29 -27.69
CA GLY A 7 7.95 19.48 -27.18
C GLY A 7 9.10 19.96 -28.05
N VAL A 8 9.26 19.38 -29.25
CA VAL A 8 10.23 19.86 -30.25
C VAL A 8 9.58 21.00 -31.05
N THR A 9 10.25 22.14 -31.13
CA THR A 9 9.78 23.25 -31.98
C THR A 9 10.55 23.30 -33.30
N PHE A 10 9.84 23.55 -34.39
CA PHE A 10 10.39 23.57 -35.74
C PHE A 10 10.40 24.99 -36.32
N SER A 11 11.53 25.39 -36.86
CA SER A 11 11.70 26.64 -37.60
C SER A 11 12.15 26.33 -39.03
N ALA A 12 11.22 26.46 -39.97
CA ALA A 12 11.45 26.16 -41.37
C ALA A 12 12.46 27.13 -42.00
N SER A 13 12.41 28.42 -41.65
CA SER A 13 13.29 29.45 -42.21
C SER A 13 14.76 29.27 -41.81
N THR A 14 15.01 28.71 -40.63
CA THR A 14 16.36 28.48 -40.11
C THR A 14 16.77 27.01 -40.13
N ARG A 15 15.94 26.13 -40.71
CA ARG A 15 16.15 24.66 -40.75
C ARG A 15 16.43 24.07 -39.37
N ALA A 16 15.77 24.58 -38.33
CA ALA A 16 16.11 24.26 -36.95
C ALA A 16 15.03 23.45 -36.26
N LEU A 17 15.45 22.41 -35.54
CA LEU A 17 14.66 21.71 -34.54
C LEU A 17 15.23 22.03 -33.16
N ASN A 18 14.40 22.54 -32.27
CA ASN A 18 14.81 22.89 -30.92
C ASN A 18 14.29 21.84 -29.93
N PHE A 19 15.23 21.13 -29.31
CA PHE A 19 15.03 20.07 -28.32
C PHE A 19 15.31 20.54 -26.89
N SER A 20 15.41 21.84 -26.62
CA SER A 20 15.68 22.36 -25.25
C SER A 20 14.64 21.93 -24.21
N ALA A 21 13.40 21.67 -24.62
CA ALA A 21 12.35 21.14 -23.74
C ALA A 21 12.48 19.63 -23.48
N VAL A 22 13.34 18.92 -24.23
CA VAL A 22 13.57 17.48 -24.11
C VAL A 22 14.78 17.25 -23.20
N ALA A 23 14.52 17.02 -21.92
CA ALA A 23 15.57 16.77 -20.93
C ALA A 23 16.47 15.59 -21.34
N GLY A 24 17.78 15.83 -21.35
CA GLY A 24 18.78 14.79 -21.69
C GLY A 24 18.78 14.38 -23.16
N PHE A 25 18.34 15.25 -24.08
CA PHE A 25 18.40 14.98 -25.51
C PHE A 25 19.84 14.73 -26.00
N ASP A 26 20.03 13.64 -26.74
CA ASP A 26 21.27 13.26 -27.39
C ASP A 26 20.99 13.02 -28.88
N PRO A 27 21.59 13.81 -29.80
CA PRO A 27 21.33 13.69 -31.23
C PRO A 27 21.69 12.30 -31.79
N ARG A 28 22.58 11.54 -31.13
CA ARG A 28 22.95 10.17 -31.56
C ARG A 28 21.80 9.16 -31.39
N ARG A 29 20.77 9.53 -30.62
CA ARG A 29 19.58 8.70 -30.35
C ARG A 29 18.36 9.15 -31.14
N LEU A 30 18.49 10.20 -31.95
CA LEU A 30 17.45 10.62 -32.88
C LEU A 30 17.39 9.64 -34.04
N LEU A 31 16.23 9.03 -34.25
CA LEU A 31 16.05 7.98 -35.24
C LEU A 31 15.50 8.56 -36.54
N ALA A 32 14.45 9.37 -36.46
CA ALA A 32 13.84 10.02 -37.62
C ALA A 32 13.01 11.25 -37.23
N VAL A 33 12.86 12.19 -38.16
CA VAL A 33 11.88 13.28 -38.06
C VAL A 33 11.08 13.35 -39.35
N PHE A 34 9.77 13.24 -39.23
CA PHE A 34 8.83 13.35 -40.34
C PHE A 34 7.99 14.61 -40.19
N ASN A 35 7.79 15.34 -41.29
CA ASN A 35 6.74 16.34 -41.40
C ASN A 35 5.49 15.67 -41.96
N LEU A 36 4.50 15.45 -41.09
CA LEU A 36 3.26 14.79 -41.46
C LEU A 36 2.40 15.65 -42.38
N THR A 37 2.38 16.97 -42.17
CA THR A 37 1.61 17.92 -42.99
C THR A 37 2.05 17.89 -44.46
N ARG A 38 3.34 17.68 -44.71
CA ARG A 38 3.94 17.66 -46.05
C ARG A 38 4.32 16.27 -46.54
N ALA A 39 4.04 15.22 -45.77
CA ALA A 39 4.45 13.84 -46.03
C ALA A 39 5.95 13.71 -46.39
N ALA A 40 6.82 14.44 -45.68
CA ALA A 40 8.23 14.58 -46.01
C ALA A 40 9.14 14.11 -44.86
N LEU A 41 10.23 13.42 -45.20
CA LEU A 41 11.29 13.05 -44.26
C LEU A 41 12.25 14.23 -44.09
N LEU A 42 12.41 14.72 -42.86
CA LEU A 42 13.29 15.85 -42.54
C LEU A 42 14.63 15.40 -41.94
N TYR A 43 14.64 14.25 -41.24
CA TYR A 43 15.84 13.72 -40.61
C TYR A 43 15.88 12.19 -40.64
N ALA A 44 17.00 11.61 -41.07
CA ALA A 44 17.43 10.23 -40.82
C ALA A 44 18.96 10.10 -41.00
N PRO A 45 19.70 9.51 -40.04
CA PRO A 45 21.17 9.57 -39.98
C PRO A 45 21.91 8.77 -41.07
N ALA A 46 21.19 7.98 -41.88
CA ALA A 46 21.74 7.18 -42.97
C ALA A 46 21.08 7.46 -44.34
N THR A 47 20.26 8.51 -44.45
CA THR A 47 19.58 8.87 -45.70
C THR A 47 20.23 10.13 -46.29
N PRO A 48 20.80 10.05 -47.51
CA PRO A 48 21.41 11.21 -48.16
C PRO A 48 20.44 12.39 -48.26
N GLY A 49 20.93 13.60 -47.97
CA GLY A 49 20.15 14.84 -48.09
C GLY A 49 19.23 15.18 -46.91
N VAL A 50 19.06 14.29 -45.93
CA VAL A 50 18.15 14.50 -44.77
C VAL A 50 18.82 14.17 -43.44
N GLY A 51 20.09 14.57 -43.27
CA GLY A 51 20.80 14.51 -41.99
C GLY A 51 20.69 15.80 -41.18
N TYR A 52 21.73 16.08 -40.38
CA TYR A 52 21.91 17.37 -39.71
C TYR A 52 23.31 17.92 -40.01
N THR A 53 23.45 19.24 -40.01
CA THR A 53 24.72 19.94 -40.28
C THR A 53 25.39 20.42 -38.99
N ALA A 54 24.61 20.71 -37.95
CA ALA A 54 25.12 21.17 -36.66
C ALA A 54 24.17 20.80 -35.51
N PHE A 55 24.72 20.62 -34.32
CA PHE A 55 23.97 20.53 -33.07
C PHE A 55 24.64 21.37 -31.99
N ASN A 56 23.88 22.27 -31.38
CA ASN A 56 24.34 23.08 -30.26
C ASN A 56 23.80 22.50 -28.95
N ALA A 57 24.67 21.84 -28.19
CA ALA A 57 24.32 21.17 -26.94
C ALA A 57 23.86 22.11 -25.81
N VAL A 58 24.22 23.40 -25.86
CA VAL A 58 23.81 24.40 -24.85
C VAL A 58 22.37 24.86 -25.09
N SER A 59 22.02 25.12 -26.35
CA SER A 59 20.67 25.58 -26.74
C SER A 59 19.70 24.45 -27.09
N GLY A 60 20.19 23.22 -27.26
CA GLY A 60 19.40 22.09 -27.72
C GLY A 60 18.94 22.19 -29.18
N VAL A 61 19.55 23.05 -29.99
CA VAL A 61 19.14 23.29 -31.38
C VAL A 61 19.93 22.41 -32.34
N LEU A 62 19.22 21.65 -33.17
CA LEU A 62 19.73 20.83 -34.25
C LEU A 62 19.37 21.47 -35.59
N THR A 63 20.38 21.72 -36.42
CA THR A 63 20.22 22.30 -37.77
C THR A 63 20.16 21.17 -38.80
N LEU A 64 19.04 21.09 -39.52
CA LEU A 64 18.75 20.08 -40.53
C LEU A 64 19.55 20.33 -41.81
N ALA A 65 19.96 19.25 -42.47
CA ALA A 65 20.49 19.29 -43.83
C ALA A 65 19.39 19.35 -44.89
N ALA A 66 18.17 18.91 -44.55
CA ALA A 66 17.02 18.87 -45.45
C ALA A 66 16.66 20.27 -45.99
N ASP A 67 16.18 20.31 -47.23
CA ASP A 67 15.56 21.50 -47.77
C ASP A 67 14.17 21.69 -47.15
N THR A 68 13.97 22.81 -46.47
CA THR A 68 12.72 23.18 -45.82
C THR A 68 11.93 24.20 -46.64
N THR A 69 12.31 24.45 -47.89
CA THR A 69 11.57 25.33 -48.80
C THR A 69 10.13 24.82 -48.96
N GLY A 70 9.14 25.65 -48.64
CA GLY A 70 7.72 25.29 -48.68
C GLY A 70 7.16 24.65 -47.40
N HIS A 71 8.00 24.43 -46.38
CA HIS A 71 7.56 24.04 -45.04
C HIS A 71 7.18 25.26 -44.19
N ALA A 72 6.36 25.04 -43.16
CA ALA A 72 5.95 26.08 -42.22
C ALA A 72 6.28 25.68 -40.77
N ASN A 73 6.51 26.66 -39.90
CA ASN A 73 6.76 26.44 -38.47
C ASN A 73 5.57 25.75 -37.76
N ALA A 74 4.36 25.89 -38.33
CA ALA A 74 3.13 25.27 -37.84
C ALA A 74 2.91 23.85 -38.36
N ASP A 75 3.80 23.32 -39.22
CA ASP A 75 3.67 21.95 -39.71
C ASP A 75 3.80 20.93 -38.55
N THR A 76 2.99 19.88 -38.59
CA THR A 76 3.01 18.83 -37.57
C THR A 76 4.16 17.87 -37.81
N LEU A 77 5.03 17.70 -36.81
CA LEU A 77 6.16 16.78 -36.89
C LEU A 77 5.94 15.54 -36.02
N VAL A 78 6.44 14.41 -36.50
CA VAL A 78 6.67 13.20 -35.68
C VAL A 78 8.15 13.01 -35.51
N VAL A 79 8.59 13.00 -34.27
CA VAL A 79 9.99 12.83 -33.89
C VAL A 79 10.16 11.48 -33.22
N MET A 80 10.87 10.57 -33.90
CA MET A 80 11.20 9.24 -33.38
C MET A 80 12.55 9.29 -32.67
N TYR A 81 12.56 8.91 -31.40
CA TYR A 81 13.73 9.01 -30.53
C TYR A 81 13.90 7.72 -29.71
N ASP A 82 15.15 7.28 -29.55
CA ASP A 82 15.46 6.18 -28.63
C ASP A 82 15.77 6.71 -27.23
N LYS A 83 14.71 6.83 -26.41
CA LYS A 83 14.84 7.39 -25.06
C LYS A 83 15.69 6.45 -24.17
N PRO A 84 16.76 6.97 -23.53
CA PRO A 84 17.41 6.25 -22.44
C PRO A 84 16.46 6.19 -21.24
N GLY A 85 16.24 5.00 -20.66
CA GLY A 85 15.49 4.86 -19.40
C GLY A 85 13.98 4.62 -19.55
N GLY A 86 13.60 3.57 -20.27
CA GLY A 86 12.34 2.87 -20.01
C GLY A 86 12.44 1.88 -18.83
N ASP A 87 13.65 1.68 -18.32
CA ASP A 87 13.99 0.70 -17.30
C ASP A 87 13.54 1.16 -15.90
N ALA A 88 13.40 0.22 -14.97
CA ALA A 88 13.04 0.50 -13.58
C ALA A 88 13.95 1.60 -13.00
N SER A 89 13.40 2.78 -12.75
CA SER A 89 14.10 3.83 -12.02
C SER A 89 14.05 3.54 -10.53
N ASP A 90 15.03 4.02 -9.78
CA ASP A 90 15.03 3.93 -8.31
C ASP A 90 13.75 4.52 -7.71
N SER A 91 13.16 5.53 -8.36
CA SER A 91 11.86 6.09 -7.96
C SER A 91 10.71 5.06 -8.04
N LYS A 92 10.67 4.21 -9.08
CA LYS A 92 9.66 3.14 -9.19
C LYS A 92 9.90 2.05 -8.14
N LEU A 93 11.16 1.81 -7.81
CA LEU A 93 11.52 0.87 -6.74
C LEU A 93 11.12 1.43 -5.37
N ASP A 94 11.26 2.73 -5.16
CA ASP A 94 10.85 3.40 -3.93
C ASP A 94 9.33 3.50 -3.80
N GLU A 95 8.61 3.75 -4.90
CA GLU A 95 7.14 3.65 -4.96
C GLU A 95 6.65 2.23 -4.66
N LEU A 96 7.30 1.21 -5.22
CA LEU A 96 6.98 -0.19 -4.93
C LEU A 96 7.28 -0.54 -3.47
N ARG A 97 8.38 -0.07 -2.90
CA ARG A 97 8.71 -0.25 -1.48
C ARG A 97 7.70 0.43 -0.58
N ALA A 98 7.26 1.64 -0.92
CA ALA A 98 6.23 2.36 -0.20
C ALA A 98 4.87 1.63 -0.26
N LEU A 99 4.49 1.12 -1.43
CA LEU A 99 3.28 0.32 -1.61
C LEU A 99 3.36 -1.00 -0.83
N LEU A 100 4.50 -1.69 -0.90
CA LEU A 100 4.71 -2.95 -0.20
C LEU A 100 4.67 -2.76 1.32
N ALA A 101 5.24 -1.66 1.83
CA ALA A 101 5.16 -1.29 3.24
C ALA A 101 3.73 -0.94 3.68
N GLY A 102 2.88 -0.45 2.77
CA GLY A 102 1.46 -0.17 3.04
C GLY A 102 0.53 -1.39 2.94
N VAL A 103 0.84 -2.35 2.06
CA VAL A 103 0.00 -3.54 1.80
C VAL A 103 0.36 -4.71 2.71
N LEU A 104 1.63 -4.90 3.02
CA LEU A 104 2.04 -5.80 4.09
C LEU A 104 1.74 -5.09 5.40
N SER A 105 0.49 -5.23 5.86
CA SER A 105 0.14 -5.01 7.25
C SER A 105 1.21 -5.70 8.09
N VAL A 106 2.07 -4.87 8.68
CA VAL A 106 3.06 -5.27 9.67
C VAL A 106 2.35 -6.24 10.59
N ARG A 107 2.91 -7.45 10.73
CA ARG A 107 2.48 -8.43 11.75
C ARG A 107 2.11 -7.61 12.99
N PRO A 108 0.87 -7.69 13.50
CA PRO A 108 0.51 -6.96 14.70
C PRO A 108 1.60 -7.23 15.75
N PRO A 109 2.02 -6.23 16.55
CA PRO A 109 2.99 -6.44 17.61
C PRO A 109 2.67 -7.73 18.37
N GLY A 110 3.64 -8.47 18.91
CA GLY A 110 3.38 -9.77 19.60
C GLY A 110 2.26 -9.69 20.66
N ASP A 111 2.05 -8.48 21.19
CA ASP A 111 0.97 -8.03 22.08
C ASP A 111 -0.45 -7.99 21.49
N GLN A 112 -0.61 -7.97 20.17
CA GLN A 112 -1.88 -7.84 19.43
C GLN A 112 -2.29 -9.12 18.67
N ASP A 113 -1.46 -10.16 18.67
CA ASP A 113 -1.82 -11.51 18.19
C ASP A 113 -1.90 -12.48 19.38
N PRO A 114 -2.94 -12.37 20.22
CA PRO A 114 -3.05 -13.19 21.41
C PRO A 114 -3.25 -14.68 21.07
N VAL A 115 -2.55 -15.55 21.78
CA VAL A 115 -2.70 -17.01 21.68
C VAL A 115 -3.54 -17.52 22.83
N PHE A 116 -4.38 -18.52 22.57
CA PHE A 116 -5.13 -19.22 23.62
C PHE A 116 -4.18 -19.87 24.62
N ASP A 117 -4.28 -19.45 25.88
CA ASP A 117 -3.55 -20.06 26.96
C ASP A 117 -4.35 -21.22 27.56
N HIS A 118 -4.44 -22.33 26.82
CA HIS A 118 -5.20 -23.50 27.24
C HIS A 118 -4.74 -24.07 28.59
N ALA A 119 -3.48 -23.86 28.98
CA ALA A 119 -2.93 -24.30 30.25
C ALA A 119 -3.56 -23.58 31.46
N ASN A 120 -3.89 -22.29 31.31
CA ASN A 120 -4.55 -21.48 32.34
C ASN A 120 -6.06 -21.35 32.09
N GLY A 121 -6.62 -22.13 31.16
CA GLY A 121 -8.05 -22.20 30.93
C GLY A 121 -8.78 -22.86 32.09
N VAL A 122 -9.94 -22.33 32.46
CA VAL A 122 -10.78 -22.84 33.54
C VAL A 122 -12.13 -23.28 32.98
N LYS A 123 -12.62 -24.42 33.48
CA LYS A 123 -14.00 -24.87 33.32
C LYS A 123 -14.59 -25.02 34.72
N ALA A 124 -15.68 -24.31 35.01
CA ALA A 124 -16.34 -24.37 36.31
C ALA A 124 -17.85 -24.55 36.13
N THR A 125 -18.48 -25.18 37.11
CA THR A 125 -19.94 -25.22 37.23
C THR A 125 -20.36 -24.20 38.26
N ILE A 126 -21.26 -23.28 37.90
CA ILE A 126 -21.70 -22.18 38.77
C ILE A 126 -23.23 -22.15 38.88
N ASN A 127 -23.72 -21.72 40.04
CA ASN A 127 -25.15 -21.46 40.30
C ASN A 127 -25.37 -20.16 41.09
N ALA A 128 -24.30 -19.42 41.39
CA ALA A 128 -24.28 -18.14 42.08
C ALA A 128 -23.02 -17.35 41.66
N SER A 129 -22.89 -16.09 42.09
CA SER A 129 -21.69 -15.30 41.82
C SER A 129 -20.46 -15.96 42.46
N ALA A 130 -19.45 -16.29 41.65
CA ALA A 130 -18.22 -16.93 42.10
C ALA A 130 -17.00 -16.38 41.36
N LEU A 131 -15.83 -16.46 42.00
CA LEU A 131 -14.56 -16.24 41.33
C LEU A 131 -14.32 -17.38 40.34
N LEU A 132 -14.17 -17.07 39.06
CA LEU A 132 -13.88 -18.06 38.04
C LEU A 132 -12.38 -18.33 37.91
N LEU A 133 -11.58 -17.26 37.84
CA LEU A 133 -10.13 -17.32 37.74
C LEU A 133 -9.49 -16.00 38.15
N THR A 134 -8.23 -16.07 38.56
CA THR A 134 -7.33 -14.91 38.64
C THR A 134 -6.56 -14.80 37.34
N VAL A 135 -6.58 -13.63 36.69
CA VAL A 135 -6.04 -13.45 35.35
C VAL A 135 -4.51 -13.65 35.36
N PRO A 136 -3.96 -14.57 34.56
CA PRO A 136 -2.52 -14.80 34.51
C PRO A 136 -1.73 -13.55 34.05
N PRO A 137 -0.45 -13.41 34.44
CA PRO A 137 0.41 -12.34 33.94
C PRO A 137 0.43 -12.27 32.41
N GLY A 138 0.44 -11.05 31.86
CA GLY A 138 0.53 -10.82 30.42
C GLY A 138 -0.76 -11.06 29.62
N CYS A 139 -1.86 -11.45 30.26
CA CYS A 139 -3.16 -11.58 29.60
C CYS A 139 -3.89 -10.22 29.54
N LYS A 140 -4.34 -9.84 28.34
CA LYS A 140 -5.13 -8.61 28.10
C LYS A 140 -6.61 -8.91 27.80
N TYR A 141 -6.90 -10.14 27.39
CA TYR A 141 -8.25 -10.58 27.02
C TYR A 141 -8.55 -11.95 27.62
N LEU A 142 -9.84 -12.23 27.75
CA LEU A 142 -10.37 -13.52 28.16
C LEU A 142 -11.46 -13.93 27.17
N ARG A 143 -11.36 -15.14 26.62
CA ARG A 143 -12.48 -15.75 25.90
C ARG A 143 -13.34 -16.52 26.88
N ILE A 144 -14.62 -16.21 26.97
CA ILE A 144 -15.56 -16.85 27.89
C ILE A 144 -16.79 -17.36 27.14
N SER A 145 -17.34 -18.48 27.57
CA SER A 145 -18.59 -19.05 27.05
C SER A 145 -19.30 -19.81 28.17
N ALA A 146 -20.62 -19.91 28.09
CA ALA A 146 -21.43 -20.57 29.10
C ALA A 146 -22.60 -21.33 28.47
N GLU A 147 -23.09 -22.37 29.16
CA GLU A 147 -24.28 -23.14 28.76
C GLU A 147 -25.59 -22.40 29.03
N GLY A 148 -25.56 -21.38 29.89
CA GLY A 148 -26.68 -20.45 30.16
C GLY A 148 -26.20 -19.00 30.14
N ASP A 149 -27.13 -18.06 30.21
CA ASP A 149 -26.81 -16.63 30.27
C ASP A 149 -26.06 -16.31 31.58
N ILE A 150 -24.97 -15.55 31.46
CA ILE A 150 -24.18 -15.10 32.60
C ILE A 150 -23.89 -13.60 32.53
N VAL A 151 -23.53 -13.03 33.67
CA VAL A 151 -22.85 -11.74 33.75
C VAL A 151 -21.44 -11.91 34.32
N VAL A 152 -20.51 -11.11 33.82
CA VAL A 152 -19.08 -11.22 34.09
C VAL A 152 -18.54 -9.88 34.57
N ASN A 153 -17.83 -9.89 35.70
CA ASN A 153 -17.14 -8.73 36.24
C ASN A 153 -15.63 -8.98 36.21
N THR A 154 -14.90 -8.12 35.51
CA THR A 154 -13.44 -8.21 35.34
C THR A 154 -12.65 -7.22 36.21
N ALA A 155 -13.35 -6.42 37.04
CA ALA A 155 -12.78 -5.40 37.91
C ALA A 155 -12.43 -5.91 39.33
N GLY A 156 -12.42 -7.23 39.56
CA GLY A 156 -12.02 -7.83 40.84
C GLY A 156 -13.10 -7.89 41.92
N GLY A 157 -14.35 -7.52 41.62
CA GLY A 157 -15.50 -7.63 42.52
C GLY A 157 -16.52 -8.67 42.04
N PRO A 158 -17.51 -9.03 42.89
CA PRO A 158 -18.56 -9.99 42.51
C PRO A 158 -19.32 -9.54 41.25
N ALA A 159 -19.80 -10.51 40.48
CA ALA A 159 -20.59 -10.24 39.29
C ALA A 159 -22.04 -9.95 39.69
N VAL A 160 -22.59 -8.86 39.16
CA VAL A 160 -23.94 -8.36 39.46
C VAL A 160 -24.57 -7.87 38.15
N ASP A 161 -25.87 -8.10 37.97
CA ASP A 161 -26.62 -7.60 36.81
C ASP A 161 -27.04 -6.12 37.05
N ASP A 162 -26.06 -5.22 37.01
CA ASP A 162 -26.21 -3.78 37.29
C ASP A 162 -25.89 -2.88 36.08
N GLY A 163 -25.69 -3.48 34.90
CA GLY A 163 -25.25 -2.80 33.68
C GLY A 163 -23.76 -2.45 33.62
N LYS A 164 -22.96 -2.76 34.65
CA LYS A 164 -21.49 -2.60 34.65
C LYS A 164 -20.77 -3.91 34.34
N SER A 165 -21.38 -5.05 34.69
CA SER A 165 -20.91 -6.37 34.28
C SER A 165 -21.22 -6.62 32.81
N VAL A 166 -20.34 -7.35 32.12
CA VAL A 166 -20.56 -7.76 30.73
C VAL A 166 -21.50 -8.96 30.71
N ARG A 167 -22.57 -8.88 29.94
CA ARG A 167 -23.48 -10.01 29.74
C ARG A 167 -22.96 -10.91 28.62
N VAL A 168 -22.89 -12.21 28.89
CA VAL A 168 -22.53 -13.24 27.91
C VAL A 168 -23.74 -14.13 27.69
N VAL A 169 -24.17 -14.25 26.45
CA VAL A 169 -25.36 -15.02 26.06
C VAL A 169 -25.03 -16.51 25.95
N ALA A 170 -25.96 -17.36 26.38
CA ALA A 170 -25.84 -18.81 26.34
C ALA A 170 -25.37 -19.33 24.96
N GLY A 171 -24.38 -20.23 24.97
CA GLY A 171 -23.84 -20.86 23.76
C GLY A 171 -22.95 -19.96 22.89
N LEU A 172 -22.85 -18.66 23.17
CA LEU A 172 -21.98 -17.74 22.45
C LEU A 172 -20.71 -17.48 23.25
N ALA A 173 -19.57 -17.54 22.56
CA ALA A 173 -18.29 -17.19 23.15
C ALA A 173 -18.01 -15.71 22.94
N GLU A 174 -17.68 -15.01 24.01
CA GLU A 174 -17.32 -13.59 23.98
C GLU A 174 -15.87 -13.39 24.38
N VAL A 175 -15.28 -12.29 23.90
CA VAL A 175 -13.93 -11.87 24.25
C VAL A 175 -14.02 -10.58 25.05
N ILE A 176 -13.59 -10.63 26.30
CA ILE A 176 -13.74 -9.55 27.27
C ILE A 176 -12.35 -9.03 27.66
N PRO A 177 -12.12 -7.71 27.72
CA PRO A 177 -10.87 -7.15 28.23
C PRO A 177 -10.69 -7.44 29.73
N VAL A 178 -9.46 -7.76 30.11
CA VAL A 178 -9.08 -8.08 31.49
C VAL A 178 -7.77 -7.41 31.88
N VAL A 179 -7.55 -7.28 33.18
CA VAL A 179 -6.30 -6.79 33.75
C VAL A 179 -5.60 -7.94 34.46
N ALA A 180 -4.32 -8.16 34.15
CA ALA A 180 -3.52 -9.21 34.79
C ALA A 180 -3.54 -9.07 36.32
N GLY A 181 -3.66 -10.20 37.02
CA GLY A 181 -3.75 -10.26 38.48
C GLY A 181 -5.14 -9.94 39.07
N GLN A 182 -6.09 -9.42 38.29
CA GLN A 182 -7.46 -9.21 38.76
C GLN A 182 -8.27 -10.51 38.76
N GLY A 183 -9.22 -10.62 39.68
CA GLY A 183 -10.20 -11.71 39.71
C GLY A 183 -11.31 -11.48 38.70
N VAL A 184 -11.66 -12.51 37.92
CA VAL A 184 -12.84 -12.51 37.06
C VAL A 184 -13.95 -13.25 37.77
N PHE A 185 -15.03 -12.55 38.09
CA PHE A 185 -16.21 -13.11 38.72
C PHE A 185 -17.31 -13.33 37.70
N VAL A 186 -18.10 -14.37 37.91
CA VAL A 186 -19.21 -14.74 37.04
C VAL A 186 -20.44 -15.06 37.88
N LEU A 187 -21.61 -14.62 37.41
CA LEU A 187 -22.91 -14.93 38.00
C LEU A 187 -23.79 -15.58 36.94
N SER A 188 -24.35 -16.74 37.30
CA SER A 188 -25.41 -17.38 36.52
C SER A 188 -26.70 -16.59 36.64
N LEU A 189 -27.35 -16.29 35.52
CA LEU A 189 -28.71 -15.74 35.50
C LEU A 189 -29.80 -16.83 35.52
N THR A 190 -29.40 -18.10 35.58
CA THR A 190 -30.30 -19.25 35.71
C THR A 190 -30.23 -19.88 37.10
N ALA A 191 -31.35 -20.40 37.59
CA ALA A 191 -31.44 -21.06 38.90
C ALA A 191 -30.73 -22.43 38.96
N SER A 192 -30.58 -23.10 37.81
CA SER A 192 -29.86 -24.36 37.71
C SER A 192 -28.35 -24.11 37.53
N PRO A 193 -27.49 -25.01 38.05
CA PRO A 193 -26.05 -24.92 37.79
C PRO A 193 -25.74 -25.04 36.30
N ILE A 194 -24.85 -24.18 35.80
CA ILE A 194 -24.41 -24.15 34.41
C ILE A 194 -22.90 -24.27 34.32
N VAL A 195 -22.40 -24.81 33.21
CA VAL A 195 -20.97 -24.85 32.94
C VAL A 195 -20.53 -23.56 32.26
N VAL A 196 -19.46 -22.97 32.80
CA VAL A 196 -18.74 -21.82 32.22
C VAL A 196 -17.33 -22.25 31.87
N ARG A 197 -16.86 -21.79 30.71
CA ARG A 197 -15.52 -22.03 30.19
C ARG A 197 -14.86 -20.70 29.91
N ALA A 198 -13.67 -20.50 30.46
CA ALA A 198 -12.89 -19.30 30.28
C ALA A 198 -11.46 -19.67 29.88
N THR A 199 -10.92 -19.00 28.87
CA THR A 199 -9.56 -19.23 28.36
C THR A 199 -8.84 -17.88 28.24
N PRO A 200 -7.82 -17.63 29.07
CA PRO A 200 -7.00 -16.43 28.95
C PRO A 200 -6.31 -16.37 27.60
N LEU A 201 -6.15 -15.15 27.10
CA LEU A 201 -5.46 -14.83 25.87
C LEU A 201 -4.16 -14.11 26.23
N LYS A 202 -3.02 -14.76 25.99
CA LYS A 202 -1.68 -14.24 26.29
C LYS A 202 -0.99 -13.73 25.03
N ALA A 203 -0.07 -12.78 25.19
CA ALA A 203 0.80 -12.36 24.09
C ALA A 203 1.55 -13.58 23.53
N ARG A 204 1.75 -13.60 22.21
CA ARG A 204 2.58 -14.62 21.58
C ARG A 204 4.03 -14.40 22.02
N ALA A 205 4.62 -15.42 22.65
CA ALA A 205 6.03 -15.44 23.02
C ALA A 205 6.96 -15.43 21.79
#